data_AF-A0A5B1B7G3-F1
#
_entry.id   AF-A0A5B1B7G3-F1
#
_cell.length_a   1.000
_cell.length_b   1.000
_cell.length_c   1.000
_cell.angle_alpha   90.00
_cell.angle_beta   90.00
_cell.angle_gamma   90.00
#
_symmetry.space_group_name_H-M   'P 1'
#
loop_
_entity.id
_entity.type
_entity.pdbx_description
1 polymer ?
#
loop_
_entity_poly.entity_id
_entity_poly.type
_entity_poly.pdbx_seq_one_letter_code
_entity_poly.pdbx_strand_id
1 'polypeptide(L)'
;METTTINTIHHQGCIPHLLRRLNYLNERYTAQGWSHQFQQLLYQALSLKKQESFESEKYKDKRIGIIRGFENLLEQPPDKKFKELYTFYKRMRREQQNLFIFLYIEEVPGDNNASERAIRNIKVKQKISGQL
;
A
#
# COMPACT_ATOMS: atom_id res chain seq x y z
N MET A 1 25.71 27.82 1.42
CA MET A 1 25.83 26.50 0.77
C MET A 1 26.05 25.49 1.86
N GLU A 2 24.99 24.85 2.33
CA GLU A 2 25.10 23.65 3.17
C GLU A 2 24.04 22.67 2.66
N THR A 3 24.50 21.74 1.83
CA THR A 3 23.77 20.53 1.47
C THR A 3 24.10 19.42 2.45
N THR A 4 23.24 18.40 2.46
CA THR A 4 23.47 17.03 2.97
C THR A 4 23.16 16.91 4.47
N THR A 5 22.24 16.09 4.97
CA THR A 5 21.70 14.81 4.45
C THR A 5 20.46 14.46 5.27
N ILE A 6 19.26 14.42 4.66
CA ILE A 6 18.13 13.76 5.32
C ILE A 6 18.36 12.27 5.17
N ASN A 7 18.77 11.65 6.27
CA ASN A 7 18.96 10.23 6.44
C ASN A 7 17.58 9.54 6.32
N THR A 8 17.14 9.20 5.11
CA THR A 8 15.85 8.54 4.85
C THR A 8 15.96 7.05 5.12
N ILE A 9 16.02 6.71 6.40
CA ILE A 9 15.97 5.34 6.89
C ILE A 9 14.59 4.77 6.54
N HIS A 10 14.54 3.96 5.48
CA HIS A 10 13.51 2.95 5.17
C HIS A 10 12.07 3.26 5.63
N HIS A 11 11.44 4.31 5.11
CA HIS A 11 9.99 4.47 5.28
C HIS A 11 9.25 3.56 4.30
N GLN A 12 8.92 2.33 4.70
CA GLN A 12 7.79 1.65 4.06
C GLN A 12 6.54 2.49 4.32
N GLY A 13 5.94 3.01 3.25
CA GLY A 13 4.80 3.91 3.35
C GLY A 13 3.55 3.16 3.81
N CYS A 14 3.13 3.38 5.05
CA CYS A 14 1.79 3.01 5.50
C CYS A 14 0.69 3.63 4.60
N ILE A 15 -0.54 3.13 4.71
CA ILE A 15 -1.68 3.61 3.91
C ILE A 15 -1.85 5.15 4.03
N PRO A 16 -1.75 5.79 5.21
CA PRO A 16 -1.75 7.25 5.32
C PRO A 16 -0.65 7.98 4.53
N HIS A 17 0.56 7.40 4.45
CA HIS A 17 1.65 7.97 3.63
C HIS A 17 1.36 7.84 2.14
N LEU A 18 0.80 6.70 1.72
CA LEU A 18 0.37 6.50 0.33
C LEU A 18 -0.73 7.48 -0.04
N LEU A 19 -1.75 7.67 0.81
CA LEU A 19 -2.83 8.63 0.59
C LEU A 19 -2.31 10.07 0.47
N ARG A 20 -1.39 10.49 1.36
CA ARG A 20 -0.75 11.82 1.23
C ARG A 20 0.03 11.97 -0.07
N ARG A 21 0.77 10.94 -0.48
CA ARG A 21 1.50 10.96 -1.76
C ARG A 21 0.53 11.00 -2.95
N LEU A 22 -0.61 10.32 -2.86
CA LEU A 22 -1.64 10.31 -3.89
C LEU A 22 -2.33 11.66 -4.02
N ASN A 23 -2.62 12.36 -2.91
CA ASN A 23 -3.14 13.73 -2.96
C ASN A 23 -2.19 14.66 -3.75
N TYR A 24 -0.90 14.63 -3.42
CA TYR A 24 0.12 15.38 -4.16
C TYR A 24 0.14 15.03 -5.65
N LEU A 25 0.08 13.74 -6.00
CA LEU A 25 0.10 13.30 -7.40
C LEU A 25 -1.18 13.71 -8.14
N ASN A 26 -2.33 13.70 -7.47
CA ASN A 26 -3.61 14.14 -8.03
C ASN A 26 -3.62 15.64 -8.32
N GLU A 27 -3.09 16.46 -7.41
CA GLU A 27 -2.94 17.90 -7.59
C GLU A 27 -1.96 18.24 -8.72
N ARG A 28 -0.87 17.47 -8.82
CA ARG A 28 0.19 17.70 -9.81
C ARG A 28 -0.16 17.21 -11.22
N TYR A 29 -0.88 16.10 -11.32
CA TYR A 29 -1.21 15.42 -12.57
C TYR A 29 -2.73 15.29 -12.73
N THR A 30 -3.44 16.42 -12.70
CA THR A 30 -4.91 16.48 -12.72
C THR A 30 -5.56 15.78 -13.92
N ALA A 31 -4.87 15.75 -15.07
CA ALA A 31 -5.30 15.03 -16.27
C ALA A 31 -5.09 13.51 -16.22
N GLN A 32 -4.57 12.96 -15.11
CA GLN A 32 -4.29 11.54 -14.95
C GLN A 32 -5.24 10.89 -13.92
N GLY A 33 -5.97 9.87 -14.37
CA GLY A 33 -6.89 9.11 -13.52
C GLY A 33 -6.22 8.06 -12.64
N TRP A 34 -4.97 7.66 -12.93
CA TRP A 34 -4.33 6.51 -12.27
C TRP A 34 -4.23 6.66 -10.75
N SER A 35 -3.73 7.82 -10.27
CA SER A 35 -3.58 8.08 -8.84
C SER A 35 -4.93 8.24 -8.13
N HIS A 36 -5.94 8.80 -8.80
CA HIS A 36 -7.31 8.86 -8.27
C HIS A 36 -7.90 7.46 -8.10
N GLN A 37 -7.79 6.60 -9.11
CA GLN A 37 -8.29 5.22 -9.05
C GLN A 37 -7.62 4.44 -7.92
N PHE A 38 -6.30 4.55 -7.79
CA PHE A 38 -5.59 3.86 -6.72
C PHE A 38 -6.01 4.38 -5.34
N GLN A 39 -6.18 5.70 -5.19
CA GLN A 39 -6.66 6.30 -3.96
C GLN A 39 -8.04 5.76 -3.55
N GLN A 40 -8.96 5.61 -4.49
CA GLN A 40 -10.29 5.05 -4.22
C GLN A 40 -10.20 3.60 -3.73
N LEU A 41 -9.34 2.77 -4.33
CA LEU A 41 -9.11 1.39 -3.87
C LEU A 41 -8.59 1.34 -2.42
N LEU A 42 -7.70 2.27 -2.04
CA LEU A 42 -7.21 2.37 -0.66
C LEU A 42 -8.33 2.75 0.31
N TYR A 43 -9.20 3.71 -0.03
CA TYR A 43 -10.33 4.06 0.82
C TYR A 43 -11.34 2.92 0.94
N GLN A 44 -11.63 2.21 -0.15
CA GLN A 44 -12.51 1.03 -0.13
C GLN A 44 -11.95 -0.05 0.79
N ALA A 45 -10.65 -0.31 0.75
CA ALA A 45 -10.00 -1.29 1.63
C ALA A 45 -10.08 -0.89 3.11
N LEU A 46 -9.81 0.38 3.43
CA LEU A 46 -9.94 0.88 4.80
C LEU A 46 -11.38 0.79 5.31
N SER A 47 -12.35 1.17 4.47
CA SER A 47 -13.77 1.11 4.82
C SER A 47 -14.24 -0.33 5.06
N LEU A 48 -13.82 -1.25 4.18
CA LEU A 48 -14.10 -2.67 4.30
C LEU A 48 -13.62 -3.22 5.65
N LYS A 49 -12.37 -2.92 6.02
CA LYS A 49 -11.77 -3.36 7.28
C LYS A 49 -12.52 -2.83 8.51
N LYS A 50 -13.09 -1.63 8.43
CA LYS A 50 -13.76 -0.96 9.55
C LYS A 50 -15.23 -1.39 9.73
N GLN A 51 -15.92 -1.70 8.65
CA GLN A 51 -17.38 -1.75 8.63
C GLN A 51 -17.97 -3.16 8.50
N GLU A 52 -17.19 -4.15 8.07
CA GLU A 52 -17.68 -5.49 7.76
C GLU A 52 -16.93 -6.53 8.59
N SER A 53 -17.65 -7.56 9.05
CA SER A 53 -17.03 -8.69 9.74
C SER A 53 -16.20 -9.52 8.76
N PHE A 54 -14.98 -9.91 9.18
CA PHE A 54 -14.01 -10.62 8.36
C PHE A 54 -14.55 -11.94 7.79
N GLU A 55 -15.42 -12.63 8.55
CA GLU A 55 -16.02 -13.91 8.18
C GLU A 55 -17.21 -13.80 7.22
N SER A 56 -17.77 -12.59 7.05
CA SER A 56 -18.95 -12.40 6.20
C SER A 56 -18.64 -12.61 4.71
N GLU A 57 -19.57 -13.22 3.97
CA GLU A 57 -19.44 -13.37 2.51
C GLU A 57 -19.28 -12.01 1.81
N LYS A 58 -20.00 -11.01 2.31
CA LYS A 58 -19.87 -9.61 1.85
C LYS A 58 -18.43 -9.09 2.00
N TYR A 59 -17.73 -9.44 3.06
CA TYR A 59 -16.33 -9.07 3.23
C TYR A 59 -15.44 -9.74 2.18
N LYS A 60 -15.62 -11.06 2.01
CA LYS A 60 -14.85 -11.86 1.04
C LYS A 60 -15.04 -11.34 -0.39
N ASP A 61 -16.28 -11.05 -0.79
CA ASP A 61 -16.62 -10.52 -2.11
C ASP A 61 -16.00 -9.13 -2.34
N LYS A 62 -16.17 -8.21 -1.40
CA LYS A 62 -15.59 -6.86 -1.49
C LYS A 62 -14.07 -6.90 -1.54
N ARG A 63 -13.43 -7.77 -0.73
CA ARG A 63 -11.98 -7.98 -0.77
C ARG A 63 -11.53 -8.42 -2.15
N ILE A 64 -12.18 -9.43 -2.74
CA ILE A 64 -11.86 -9.90 -4.09
C ILE A 64 -11.99 -8.76 -5.11
N GLY A 65 -13.05 -7.95 -5.03
CA GLY A 65 -13.25 -6.80 -5.89
C GLY A 65 -12.12 -5.76 -5.80
N ILE A 66 -11.69 -5.42 -4.58
CA ILE A 66 -10.59 -4.48 -4.35
C ILE A 66 -9.27 -5.02 -4.93
N ILE A 67 -8.96 -6.29 -4.68
CA ILE A 67 -7.71 -6.91 -5.13
C ILE A 67 -7.67 -6.99 -6.66
N ARG A 68 -8.74 -7.45 -7.30
CA ARG A 68 -8.86 -7.45 -8.77
C ARG A 68 -8.78 -6.05 -9.36
N GLY A 69 -9.44 -5.07 -8.72
CA GLY A 69 -9.36 -3.68 -9.14
C GLY A 69 -7.93 -3.13 -9.10
N PHE A 70 -7.16 -3.49 -8.06
CA PHE A 70 -5.76 -3.12 -7.95
C PHE A 70 -4.87 -3.82 -8.99
N GLU A 71 -5.06 -5.13 -9.21
CA GLU A 71 -4.33 -5.89 -10.24
C GLU A 71 -4.56 -5.29 -11.63
N ASN A 72 -5.82 -5.05 -12.00
CA ASN A 72 -6.20 -4.41 -13.26
C ASN A 72 -5.56 -3.01 -13.41
N LEU A 73 -5.51 -2.23 -12.32
CA LEU A 73 -4.87 -0.91 -12.32
C LEU A 73 -3.34 -1.00 -12.51
N LEU A 74 -2.70 -2.06 -11.99
CA LEU A 74 -1.27 -2.29 -12.17
C LEU A 74 -0.91 -2.73 -13.60
N GLU A 75 -1.84 -3.37 -14.30
CA GLU A 75 -1.71 -3.73 -15.71
C GLU A 75 -1.82 -2.52 -16.65
N GLN A 76 -2.37 -1.41 -16.16
CA GLN A 76 -2.55 -0.15 -16.89
C GLN A 76 -1.62 0.93 -16.35
N PRO A 77 -0.31 0.90 -16.68
CA PRO A 77 0.65 1.86 -16.15
C PRO A 77 0.33 3.30 -16.59
N PRO A 78 0.61 4.31 -15.73
CA PRO A 78 0.54 5.70 -16.14
C PRO A 78 1.62 6.03 -17.19
N ASP A 79 1.42 7.09 -17.97
CA ASP A 79 2.38 7.53 -18.98
C ASP A 79 3.74 7.89 -18.35
N LYS A 80 4.83 7.36 -18.93
CA LYS A 80 6.22 7.57 -18.50
C LYS A 80 6.64 9.04 -18.47
N LYS A 81 5.96 9.92 -19.23
CA LYS A 81 6.21 11.37 -19.20
C LYS A 81 5.95 11.98 -17.81
N PHE A 82 5.03 11.39 -17.03
CA PHE A 82 4.77 11.79 -15.65
C PHE A 82 5.73 11.08 -14.69
N LYS A 83 7.01 11.47 -14.73
CA LYS A 83 8.12 10.74 -14.08
C LYS A 83 7.87 10.36 -12.62
N GLU A 84 7.29 11.26 -11.82
CA GLU A 84 7.01 11.00 -10.40
C GLU A 84 5.87 10.02 -10.19
N LEU A 85 4.80 10.13 -10.98
CA LEU A 85 3.68 9.20 -10.98
C LEU A 85 4.13 7.81 -11.44
N TYR A 86 4.92 7.74 -12.50
CA TYR A 86 5.48 6.48 -13.00
C TYR A 86 6.43 5.83 -11.99
N THR A 87 7.23 6.64 -11.28
CA THR A 87 8.12 6.13 -10.22
C THR A 87 7.31 5.58 -9.04
N PHE A 88 6.23 6.28 -8.66
CA PHE A 88 5.32 5.82 -7.63
C PHE A 88 4.63 4.51 -8.03
N TYR A 89 4.12 4.42 -9.26
CA TYR A 89 3.56 3.20 -9.84
C TYR A 89 4.53 2.01 -9.74
N LYS A 90 5.79 2.18 -10.18
CA LYS A 90 6.80 1.11 -10.11
C LYS A 90 7.01 0.63 -8.68
N ARG A 91 6.97 1.54 -7.70
CA ARG A 91 7.05 1.17 -6.29
C ARG A 91 5.85 0.33 -5.87
N MET A 92 4.63 0.75 -6.21
CA MET A 92 3.41 0.01 -5.88
C MET A 92 3.38 -1.37 -6.52
N ARG A 93 3.87 -1.52 -7.76
CA ARG A 93 3.99 -2.82 -8.42
C ARG A 93 4.99 -3.75 -7.72
N ARG A 94 6.09 -3.22 -7.16
CA ARG A 94 7.04 -4.03 -6.36
C ARG A 94 6.48 -4.40 -4.99
N GLU A 95 5.70 -3.51 -4.38
CA GLU A 95 5.15 -3.69 -3.02
C GLU A 95 3.75 -4.35 -3.02
N GLN A 96 3.21 -4.71 -4.20
CA GLN A 96 1.81 -5.12 -4.41
C GLN A 96 1.32 -6.22 -3.46
N GLN A 97 2.17 -7.20 -3.15
CA GLN A 97 1.81 -8.34 -2.31
C GLN A 97 1.55 -7.95 -0.84
N ASN A 98 2.10 -6.82 -0.39
CA ASN A 98 2.07 -6.41 1.02
C ASN A 98 1.06 -5.29 1.29
N LEU A 99 0.57 -4.61 0.26
CA LEU A 99 -0.28 -3.41 0.42
C LEU A 99 -1.61 -3.71 1.09
N PHE A 100 -2.23 -4.85 0.77
CA PHE A 100 -3.56 -5.22 1.25
C PHE A 100 -3.56 -6.40 2.23
N ILE A 101 -2.43 -6.71 2.86
CA ILE A 101 -2.31 -7.85 3.78
C ILE A 101 -3.30 -7.77 4.96
N PHE A 102 -3.67 -6.56 5.38
CA PHE A 102 -4.68 -6.32 6.42
C PHE A 102 -6.11 -6.75 6.04
N LEU A 103 -6.36 -7.00 4.75
CA LEU A 103 -7.61 -7.60 4.28
C LEU A 103 -7.60 -9.13 4.35
N TYR A 104 -6.45 -9.75 4.61
CA TYR A 104 -6.29 -11.21 4.72
C TYR A 104 -6.06 -11.69 6.15
N ILE A 105 -5.69 -10.78 7.06
CA ILE A 105 -5.41 -11.09 8.45
C ILE A 105 -6.23 -10.13 9.33
N GLU A 106 -7.14 -10.66 10.14
CA GLU A 106 -8.06 -9.86 10.95
C GLU A 106 -7.31 -8.96 11.95
N GLU A 107 -6.25 -9.49 12.57
CA GLU A 107 -5.46 -8.85 13.61
C GLU A 107 -4.53 -7.75 13.09
N VAL A 108 -4.34 -7.66 11.77
CA VAL A 108 -3.55 -6.59 11.16
C VAL A 108 -4.46 -5.39 10.92
N PRO A 109 -4.22 -4.24 11.58
CA PRO A 109 -5.04 -3.06 11.36
C PRO A 109 -4.72 -2.43 9.99
N GLY A 110 -5.73 -1.81 9.37
CA GLY A 110 -5.63 -1.22 8.02
C GLY A 110 -4.86 0.09 7.95
N ASP A 111 -4.55 0.71 9.09
CA ASP A 111 -3.85 1.99 9.21
C ASP A 111 -2.31 1.88 9.12
N ASN A 112 -1.76 0.67 9.04
CA ASN A 112 -0.67 0.42 9.96
C ASN A 112 0.74 0.88 9.56
N ASN A 113 1.48 1.12 10.65
CA ASN A 113 2.92 1.12 10.84
C ASN A 113 3.42 -0.27 11.37
N ALA A 114 2.65 -1.33 11.12
CA ALA A 114 2.77 -2.70 11.64
C ALA A 114 3.01 -3.79 10.57
N SER A 115 2.99 -3.52 9.27
CA SER A 115 3.53 -4.39 8.22
C SER A 115 5.05 -4.50 8.37
N GLU A 116 5.73 -3.41 8.78
CA GLU A 116 7.12 -3.48 9.23
C GLU A 116 7.27 -4.31 10.52
N ARG A 117 6.33 -4.25 11.47
CA ARG A 117 6.39 -5.04 12.72
C ARG A 117 6.14 -6.53 12.47
N ALA A 118 5.22 -6.89 11.56
CA ALA A 118 4.96 -8.28 11.16
C ALA A 118 6.17 -8.88 10.42
N ILE A 119 6.76 -8.16 9.47
CA ILE A 119 7.99 -8.57 8.77
C ILE A 119 9.18 -8.65 9.75
N ARG A 120 9.29 -7.72 10.70
CA ARG A 120 10.34 -7.73 11.73
C ARG A 120 10.19 -8.92 12.69
N ASN A 121 8.96 -9.28 13.09
CA ASN A 121 8.72 -10.45 13.94
C ASN A 121 9.05 -11.79 13.24
N ILE A 122 8.82 -11.89 11.93
CA ILE A 122 9.24 -13.05 11.13
C ILE A 122 10.76 -13.18 11.09
N LYS A 123 11.47 -12.07 10.83
CA LYS A 123 12.95 -12.06 10.79
C LYS A 123 13.60 -12.26 12.17
N VAL A 124 12.99 -11.77 13.25
CA VAL A 124 13.50 -11.96 14.62
C VAL A 124 13.36 -13.44 15.04
N LYS A 125 12.25 -14.11 14.73
CA LYS A 125 12.10 -15.54 15.03
C LYS A 125 13.12 -16.43 14.30
N GLN A 126 13.50 -16.09 13.07
CA GLN A 126 14.56 -16.83 12.35
C GLN A 126 15.96 -16.62 12.92
N LYS A 127 16.20 -15.51 13.63
CA LYS A 127 17.52 -15.21 14.21
C LYS A 127 17.81 -16.01 15.49
N ILE A 128 16.78 -16.51 16.17
CA ILE A 128 16.88 -17.20 17.47
C ILE A 128 17.09 -18.72 17.28
N SER A 129 16.88 -19.26 16.07
CA SER A 129 17.06 -20.70 15.77
C SER A 129 18.44 -21.08 15.20
N GLY A 130 19.41 -20.16 15.25
CA GLY A 130 20.79 -20.39 14.76
C GLY A 130 21.85 -20.52 15.85
N GLN A 131 21.46 -20.68 17.11
CA GLN A 131 22.35 -20.99 18.22
C GLN A 131 21.88 -22.27 18.89
N LEU A 132 22.19 -23.39 18.25
CA LEU A 132 22.53 -24.67 18.87
C LEU A 132 23.36 -25.46 17.85
#